data_AF-A0A087DA34-F1
#
_entry.id   AF-A0A087DA34-F1
#
_cell.length_a   1.000
_cell.length_b   1.000
_cell.length_c   1.000
_cell.angle_alpha   90.00
_cell.angle_beta   90.00
_cell.angle_gamma   90.00
#
_symmetry.space_group_name_H-M   'P 1'
#
loop_
_entity.id
_entity.type
_entity.pdbx_description
1 polymer ?
#
loop_
_entity_poly.entity_id
_entity_poly.type
_entity_poly.pdbx_seq_one_letter_code
_entity_poly.pdbx_strand_id
1 'polypeptide(L)'
;MQPVAEALHTAIAGVDLNNVDLSNLDLSVLDRIAVWYGGLPSSVQTGVTIVVGAVVAYVVFKIVAKIIKGLIISIIAAVLAFLLTTVPGNMILSNAYDRVEQQVSTSLSQSQ
;
A
#
# COMPACT_ATOMS: atom_id res chain seq x y z
N MET A 1 5.39 -8.07 35.40
CA MET A 1 6.18 -7.52 34.27
C MET A 1 5.34 -7.08 33.06
N GLN A 2 3.99 -7.12 33.12
CA GLN A 2 3.10 -6.75 32.00
C GLN A 2 2.82 -5.24 31.74
N PRO A 3 2.94 -4.29 32.70
CA PRO A 3 2.42 -2.93 32.47
C PRO A 3 3.28 -2.07 31.53
N VAL A 4 4.55 -2.41 31.34
CA VAL A 4 5.48 -1.63 30.51
C VAL A 4 5.25 -1.87 29.01
N ALA A 5 4.84 -3.09 28.63
CA ALA A 5 4.60 -3.44 27.23
C ALA A 5 3.33 -2.76 26.67
N GLU A 6 2.29 -2.65 27.49
CA GLU A 6 1.03 -2.00 27.12
C GLU A 6 1.16 -0.47 27.03
N ALA A 7 1.94 0.12 27.94
CA ALA A 7 2.30 1.54 27.89
C ALA A 7 3.10 1.90 26.63
N LEU A 8 4.05 1.04 26.23
CA LEU A 8 4.87 1.24 25.03
C LEU A 8 4.02 1.16 23.76
N HIS A 9 3.12 0.17 23.67
CA HIS A 9 2.24 0.01 22.50
C HIS A 9 1.29 1.21 22.31
N THR A 10 0.78 1.78 23.41
CA THR A 10 -0.07 2.97 23.39
C THR A 10 0.72 4.23 23.01
N ALA A 11 1.96 4.36 23.50
CA ALA A 11 2.84 5.47 23.16
C ALA A 11 3.20 5.51 21.66
N ILE A 12 3.32 4.36 20.99
CA ILE A 12 3.63 4.30 19.55
C ILE A 12 2.37 4.50 18.69
N ALA A 13 1.18 4.16 19.19
CA ALA A 13 -0.07 4.24 18.44
C ALA A 13 -0.66 5.66 18.35
N GLY A 14 -0.34 6.54 19.31
CA GLY A 14 -0.90 7.89 19.42
C GLY A 14 -0.09 9.02 18.74
N VAL A 15 1.07 8.72 18.15
CA VAL A 15 1.89 9.75 17.49
C VAL A 15 1.36 10.00 16.08
N ASP A 16 0.63 11.12 15.91
CA ASP A 16 0.17 11.59 14.60
C ASP A 16 1.34 12.26 13.85
N LEU A 17 1.92 11.51 12.92
CA LEU A 17 3.06 11.92 12.11
C LEU A 17 2.69 12.88 10.96
N ASN A 18 1.39 13.10 10.70
CA ASN A 18 0.94 13.91 9.56
C ASN A 18 0.81 15.40 9.89
N ASN A 19 0.81 15.75 11.17
CA ASN A 19 0.67 17.13 11.66
C ASN A 19 1.85 17.55 12.56
N VAL A 20 3.04 16.98 12.31
CA VAL A 20 4.26 17.37 13.01
C VAL A 20 4.68 18.74 12.48
N ASP A 21 4.52 19.77 13.32
CA ASP A 21 4.96 21.12 12.99
C ASP A 21 6.48 21.23 13.10
N LEU A 22 7.13 21.29 11.95
CA LEU A 22 8.59 21.38 11.79
C LEU A 22 9.03 22.83 11.51
N SER A 23 8.09 23.77 11.41
CA SER A 23 8.39 25.16 11.03
C SER A 23 9.09 25.96 12.13
N ASN A 24 9.01 25.47 13.38
CA ASN A 24 9.64 26.05 14.57
C ASN A 24 10.86 25.26 15.07
N LEU A 25 11.37 24.30 14.29
CA LEU A 25 12.66 23.68 14.58
C LEU A 25 13.76 24.68 14.20
N ASP A 26 13.99 25.62 15.12
CA ASP A 26 15.05 26.59 15.02
C ASP A 26 16.38 25.87 14.81
N LEU A 27 17.24 26.38 13.94
CA LEU A 27 18.56 25.81 13.64
C LEU A 27 19.37 25.55 14.93
N SER A 28 19.09 26.32 15.98
CA SER A 28 19.60 26.14 17.34
C SER A 28 19.33 24.75 17.94
N VAL A 29 18.17 24.15 17.70
CA VAL A 29 17.82 22.82 18.24
C VAL A 29 18.61 21.72 17.54
N LEU A 30 18.72 21.79 16.21
CA LEU A 30 19.53 20.83 15.43
C LEU A 30 21.02 20.98 15.75
N ASP A 31 21.51 22.20 15.91
CA ASP A 31 22.88 22.47 16.33
C ASP A 31 23.16 21.92 17.73
N ARG A 32 22.22 22.12 18.67
CA ARG A 32 22.32 21.55 20.03
C ARG A 32 22.30 20.03 20.06
N ILE A 33 21.50 19.39 19.19
CA ILE A 33 21.48 17.93 19.02
C ILE A 33 22.79 17.44 18.40
N ALA A 34 23.33 18.18 17.42
CA ALA A 34 24.60 17.84 16.78
C ALA A 34 25.78 17.93 17.75
N VAL A 35 25.83 18.99 18.58
CA VAL A 35 26.84 19.14 19.65
C VAL A 35 26.72 18.02 20.69
N TRP A 36 25.51 17.66 21.09
CA TRP A 36 25.29 16.54 22.01
C TRP A 36 25.72 15.21 21.41
N TYR A 37 25.34 14.93 20.16
CA TYR A 37 25.69 13.70 19.44
C TYR A 37 27.20 13.59 19.20
N GLY A 38 27.87 14.71 18.88
CA GLY A 38 29.33 14.78 18.71
C GLY A 38 30.11 14.64 20.02
N GLY A 39 29.48 14.90 21.16
CA GLY A 39 30.09 14.72 22.50
C GLY A 39 30.01 13.29 23.05
N LEU A 40 29.34 12.37 22.34
CA LEU A 40 29.18 10.98 22.80
C LEU A 40 30.40 10.11 22.46
N PRO A 41 30.75 9.12 23.30
CA PRO A 41 31.71 8.08 22.96
C PRO A 41 31.28 7.33 21.69
N SER A 42 32.24 6.94 20.84
CA SER A 42 32.00 6.35 19.51
C SER A 42 31.06 5.13 19.49
N SER A 43 31.11 4.31 20.54
CA SER A 43 30.23 3.16 20.72
C SER A 43 28.76 3.56 20.93
N VAL A 44 28.51 4.59 21.73
CA VAL A 44 27.17 5.12 22.00
C VAL A 44 26.62 5.83 20.76
N GLN A 45 27.47 6.59 20.07
CA GLN A 45 27.14 7.28 18.83
C GLN A 45 26.64 6.31 17.75
N THR A 46 27.34 5.19 17.58
CA THR A 46 26.95 4.13 16.64
C THR A 46 25.62 3.51 17.04
N GLY A 47 25.41 3.24 18.33
CA GLY A 47 24.13 2.75 18.86
C GLY A 47 22.97 3.69 18.54
N VAL A 48 23.13 4.99 18.79
CA VAL A 48 22.12 6.02 18.49
C VAL A 48 21.80 6.04 16.99
N THR A 49 22.81 6.03 16.13
CA THR A 49 22.60 6.06 14.67
C THR A 49 21.87 4.83 14.15
N ILE A 50 22.20 3.65 14.66
CA ILE A 50 21.49 2.41 14.29
C ILE A 50 20.03 2.50 14.73
N VAL A 51 19.75 2.94 15.96
CA VAL A 51 18.39 3.05 16.48
C VAL A 51 17.58 4.06 15.68
N VAL A 52 18.12 5.27 15.45
CA VAL A 52 17.45 6.30 14.66
C VAL A 52 17.21 5.81 13.23
N GLY A 53 18.21 5.19 12.60
CA GLY A 53 18.07 4.59 11.28
C GLY A 53 17.00 3.51 11.22
N ALA A 54 16.94 2.62 12.21
CA ALA A 54 15.93 1.57 12.28
C ALA A 54 14.50 2.13 12.46
N VAL A 55 14.34 3.17 13.28
CA VAL A 55 13.04 3.85 13.47
C VAL A 55 12.59 4.51 12.16
N VAL A 56 13.47 5.26 11.52
CA VAL A 56 13.15 5.91 10.22
C VAL A 56 12.83 4.86 9.17
N ALA A 57 13.63 3.80 9.05
CA ALA A 57 13.39 2.72 8.11
C ALA A 57 12.04 2.03 8.35
N TYR A 58 11.68 1.77 9.61
CA TYR A 58 10.39 1.19 9.97
C TYR A 58 9.21 2.08 9.55
N VAL A 59 9.31 3.39 9.79
CA VAL A 59 8.27 4.35 9.39
C VAL A 59 8.09 4.36 7.87
N VAL A 60 9.19 4.45 7.11
CA VAL A 60 9.15 4.41 5.64
C VAL A 60 8.59 3.08 5.15
N PHE A 61 9.05 1.96 5.70
CA PHE A 61 8.55 0.64 5.35
C PHE A 61 7.05 0.50 5.60
N LYS A 62 6.53 1.04 6.70
CA LYS A 62 5.10 1.04 7.03
C LYS A 62 4.28 1.80 5.98
N ILE A 63 4.78 2.93 5.47
CA ILE A 63 4.12 3.70 4.41
C ILE A 63 4.10 2.88 3.12
N VAL A 64 5.24 2.33 2.71
CA VAL A 64 5.35 1.51 1.49
C VAL A 64 4.45 0.27 1.58
N ALA A 65 4.42 -0.40 2.74
CA ALA A 65 3.56 -1.55 2.95
C ALA A 65 2.06 -1.21 2.82
N LYS A 66 1.63 -0.03 3.27
CA LYS A 66 0.26 0.45 3.04
C LYS A 66 -0.04 0.64 1.54
N ILE A 67 0.90 1.19 0.78
CA ILE A 67 0.74 1.37 -0.68
C ILE A 67 0.64 0.03 -1.38
N ILE A 68 1.53 -0.91 -1.06
CA ILE A 68 1.54 -2.27 -1.65
C ILE A 68 0.22 -2.99 -1.37
N LYS A 69 -0.35 -2.86 -0.16
CA LYS A 69 -1.68 -3.44 0.13
C LYS A 69 -2.76 -2.91 -0.81
N GLY A 70 -2.80 -1.59 -1.04
CA GLY A 70 -3.73 -0.98 -1.99
C GLY A 70 -3.51 -1.47 -3.41
N LEU A 71 -2.25 -1.60 -3.83
CA LEU A 71 -1.90 -2.11 -5.16
C LEU A 71 -2.42 -3.55 -5.36
N ILE A 72 -2.18 -4.45 -4.40
CA ILE A 72 -2.65 -5.84 -4.50
C ILE A 72 -4.18 -5.91 -4.62
N ILE A 73 -4.89 -5.13 -3.81
CA ILE A 73 -6.36 -5.05 -3.88
C ILE A 73 -6.82 -4.56 -5.25
N SER A 74 -6.14 -3.54 -5.81
CA SER A 74 -6.49 -3.02 -7.14
C SER A 74 -6.27 -4.05 -8.24
N ILE A 75 -5.20 -4.85 -8.16
CA ILE A 75 -4.93 -5.93 -9.11
C ILE A 75 -6.01 -7.02 -9.01
N ILE A 76 -6.35 -7.44 -7.79
CA ILE A 76 -7.41 -8.44 -7.57
C ILE A 76 -8.74 -7.91 -8.12
N ALA A 77 -9.10 -6.66 -7.83
CA ALA A 77 -10.32 -6.04 -8.34
C ALA A 77 -10.34 -5.97 -9.88
N ALA A 78 -9.22 -5.62 -10.50
CA ALA A 78 -9.09 -5.60 -11.96
C ALA A 78 -9.26 -6.99 -12.57
N VAL A 79 -8.63 -8.02 -11.99
CA VAL A 79 -8.77 -9.41 -12.44
C VAL A 79 -10.21 -9.89 -12.26
N LEU A 80 -10.84 -9.61 -11.12
CA LEU A 80 -12.24 -9.98 -10.87
C LEU A 80 -13.18 -9.31 -11.88
N ALA A 81 -13.02 -8.01 -12.12
CA ALA A 81 -13.82 -7.28 -13.11
C ALA A 81 -13.61 -7.84 -14.52
N PHE A 82 -12.36 -8.16 -14.88
CA PHE A 82 -12.01 -8.76 -16.15
C PHE A 82 -12.67 -10.12 -16.33
N LEU A 83 -12.54 -11.03 -15.34
CA LEU A 83 -13.14 -12.36 -15.38
C LEU A 83 -14.67 -12.31 -15.42
N LEU A 84 -15.27 -11.42 -14.64
CA LEU A 84 -16.73 -11.24 -14.61
C LEU A 84 -17.27 -10.71 -15.94
N THR A 85 -16.48 -9.92 -16.67
CA THR A 85 -16.87 -9.39 -17.99
C THR A 85 -16.59 -10.37 -19.12
N THR A 86 -15.45 -11.08 -19.08
CA THR A 86 -15.01 -11.95 -20.19
C THR A 86 -15.75 -13.28 -20.27
N VAL A 87 -16.10 -13.91 -19.14
CA VAL A 87 -16.83 -15.20 -19.14
C VAL A 87 -18.22 -15.10 -19.79
N PRO A 88 -19.12 -14.18 -19.39
CA PRO A 88 -20.41 -14.00 -20.05
C PRO A 88 -20.27 -13.33 -21.43
N GLY A 89 -19.30 -12.45 -21.63
CA GLY A 89 -19.06 -11.79 -22.92
C GLY A 89 -18.81 -12.78 -24.07
N ASN A 90 -18.00 -13.82 -23.83
CA ASN A 90 -17.76 -14.88 -24.81
C ASN A 90 -19.02 -15.72 -25.07
N MET A 91 -19.85 -15.97 -24.04
CA MET A 91 -21.11 -16.72 -24.19
C MET A 91 -22.17 -15.92 -24.96
N ILE A 92 -22.21 -14.60 -24.81
CA ILE A 92 -23.15 -13.75 -25.58
C ILE A 92 -22.81 -13.82 -27.08
N LEU A 93 -21.52 -13.78 -27.44
CA LEU A 93 -21.07 -13.89 -28.82
C LEU A 93 -21.40 -15.25 -29.44
N SER A 94 -21.20 -16.36 -28.71
CA SER A 94 -21.57 -17.70 -29.20
C SER A 94 -23.09 -17.83 -29.40
N ASN A 95 -23.89 -17.39 -28.43
CA ASN A 95 -25.35 -17.49 -28.54
C ASN A 95 -25.92 -16.56 -29.62
N ALA A 96 -25.30 -15.39 -29.86
CA ALA A 96 -25.67 -14.51 -30.96
C ALA A 96 -25.31 -15.13 -32.31
N TYR A 97 -24.14 -15.77 -32.41
CA TYR A 97 -23.71 -16.49 -33.60
C TYR A 97 -24.66 -17.64 -33.95
N ASP A 98 -25.00 -18.50 -32.98
CA ASP A 98 -25.93 -19.62 -33.16
C ASP A 98 -27.30 -19.14 -33.68
N ARG A 99 -27.79 -18.00 -33.17
CA ARG A 99 -29.04 -17.38 -33.63
C ARG A 99 -28.96 -16.83 -35.05
N VAL A 100 -27.82 -16.28 -35.45
CA VAL A 100 -27.61 -15.77 -36.81
C VAL A 100 -27.50 -16.92 -37.80
N GLU A 101 -26.76 -17.97 -37.47
CA GLU A 101 -26.65 -19.18 -38.29
C GLU A 101 -28.02 -19.83 -38.52
N GLN A 102 -28.82 -20.03 -37.46
CA GLN A 102 -30.19 -20.55 -37.60
C GLN A 102 -31.09 -19.68 -38.48
N GLN A 103 -31.02 -18.35 -38.36
CA GLN A 103 -31.81 -17.44 -39.19
C GLN A 103 -31.39 -17.51 -40.66
N VAL A 104 -30.09 -17.57 -40.92
CA VAL A 104 -29.54 -17.68 -42.27
C VAL A 104 -29.93 -19.02 -42.90
N SER A 105 -29.74 -20.13 -42.20
CA SER A 105 -30.13 -21.47 -42.69
C SER A 105 -31.63 -21.58 -42.97
N THR A 106 -32.48 -21.04 -42.08
CA THR A 106 -33.95 -21.05 -42.28
C THR A 106 -34.36 -20.20 -43.48
N SER A 107 -33.72 -19.04 -43.66
CA SER A 107 -33.97 -18.15 -44.81
C SER A 107 -33.55 -18.80 -46.15
N LEU A 108 -32.45 -19.55 -46.15
CA LEU A 108 -31.97 -20.30 -47.31
C LEU A 108 -32.88 -21.47 -47.67
N SER A 109 -33.40 -22.21 -46.67
CA SER A 109 -34.34 -23.32 -46.90
C SER A 109 -35.73 -22.87 -47.36
N GLN A 110 -36.14 -21.65 -47.02
CA GLN A 110 -37.44 -21.09 -47.43
C GLN A 110 -37.38 -20.39 -48.81
N SER A 111 -36.18 -20.17 -49.35
CA SER A 111 -35.95 -19.49 -50.62
C SER A 111 -35.65 -20.45 -51.79
N GLN A 112 -35.76 -21.76 -51.58
CA GLN A 112 -35.84 -22.82 -52.60
C GLN A 112 -37.27 -23.34 -52.71
#